data_AF-A0A9E4XGF8-F1
#
_entry.id   AF-A0A9E4XGF8-F1
#
_cell.length_a   1.000
_cell.length_b   1.000
_cell.length_c   1.000
_cell.angle_alpha   90.00
_cell.angle_beta   90.00
_cell.angle_gamma   90.00
#
_symmetry.space_group_name_H-M   'P 1'
#
loop_
_entity.id
_entity.type
_entity.pdbx_description
1 polymer ?
#
loop_
_entity_poly.entity_id
_entity_poly.type
_entity_poly.pdbx_seq_one_letter_code
_entity_poly.pdbx_strand_id
1 'polypeptide(L)' 'TAPTAFTPLADLDGEPSHAGWERFDRCIDYIWVSGQVRVVESGVCFAEPDPGDATLWPSDHAGVWADLDFA' A
#
# COMPACT_ATOMS: atom_id res chain seq x y z
N THR A 1 -6.86 3.60 -11.78
CA THR A 1 -5.99 2.44 -11.45
C THR A 1 -5.97 2.32 -9.95
N ALA A 2 -6.12 1.11 -9.40
CA ALA A 2 -6.13 0.94 -7.94
C ALA A 2 -4.72 1.23 -7.37
N PRO A 3 -4.58 1.81 -6.17
CA PRO A 3 -3.29 1.95 -5.53
C PRO A 3 -2.71 0.56 -5.26
N THR A 4 -1.47 0.35 -5.68
CA THR A 4 -0.73 -0.90 -5.48
C THR A 4 0.64 -0.57 -4.91
N ALA A 5 1.35 -1.57 -4.41
CA ALA A 5 2.76 -1.39 -4.08
C ALA A 5 3.49 -0.80 -5.29
N PHE A 6 4.38 0.17 -5.02
CA PHE A 6 5.13 0.95 -6.00
C PHE A 6 4.28 1.95 -6.81
N THR A 7 3.66 2.91 -6.12
CA THR A 7 3.49 4.22 -6.75
C THR A 7 4.89 4.70 -7.16
N PRO A 8 5.13 5.12 -8.42
CA PRO A 8 6.45 5.59 -8.83
C PRO A 8 6.87 6.77 -7.95
N LEU A 9 7.77 6.52 -7.00
CA LEU A 9 8.34 7.58 -6.19
C LEU A 9 9.39 8.32 -7.02
N ALA A 10 9.42 9.64 -6.85
CA ALA A 10 10.53 10.45 -7.31
C ALA A 10 11.61 10.48 -6.21
N ASP A 11 12.88 10.48 -6.61
CA ASP A 11 13.98 10.80 -5.72
C ASP A 11 14.01 12.29 -5.37
N LEU A 12 15.01 12.72 -4.61
CA LEU A 12 15.15 14.11 -4.17
C LEU A 12 15.29 15.11 -5.34
N ASP A 13 15.71 14.63 -6.51
CA ASP A 13 15.94 15.44 -7.71
C ASP A 13 14.78 15.33 -8.72
N GLY A 14 13.72 14.58 -8.38
CA GLY A 14 12.52 14.39 -9.21
C GLY A 14 12.60 13.20 -10.16
N GLU A 15 13.68 12.44 -10.16
CA GLU A 15 13.85 11.28 -11.05
C GLU A 15 13.13 10.05 -10.50
N PRO A 16 12.55 9.18 -11.35
CA PRO A 16 11.88 7.97 -10.88
C PRO A 16 12.87 7.04 -10.16
N SER A 17 12.59 6.71 -8.90
CA SER A 17 13.46 5.88 -8.05
C SER A 17 13.74 4.48 -8.67
N HIS A 18 12.83 3.99 -9.49
CA HIS A 18 12.91 2.69 -10.16
C HIS A 18 12.41 2.72 -11.61
N ALA A 19 13.03 3.55 -12.46
CA ALA A 19 12.62 3.79 -13.86
C ALA A 19 12.48 2.53 -14.74
N GLY A 20 13.15 1.41 -14.39
CA GLY A 20 13.09 0.15 -15.13
C GLY A 20 12.11 -0.89 -14.59
N TRP A 21 11.41 -0.62 -13.49
CA TRP A 21 10.50 -1.59 -12.88
C TRP A 21 9.09 -1.41 -13.45
N GLU A 22 8.54 -2.48 -14.03
CA GLU A 22 7.12 -2.48 -14.37
C GLU A 22 6.28 -2.32 -13.10
N ARG A 23 5.23 -1.51 -13.19
CA ARG A 23 4.26 -1.32 -12.11
C ARG A 23 3.76 -2.67 -11.62
N PHE A 24 3.98 -2.98 -10.34
CA PHE A 24 3.48 -4.21 -9.74
C PHE A 24 2.01 -4.04 -9.38
N ASP A 25 1.12 -4.37 -10.31
CA ASP A 25 -0.32 -4.45 -10.04
C ASP A 25 -0.70 -5.73 -9.24
N ARG A 26 0.15 -6.14 -8.29
CA ARG A 26 -0.07 -7.34 -7.45
C ARG A 26 0.09 -6.98 -5.99
N CYS A 27 -0.74 -7.58 -5.13
CA CYS A 27 -0.60 -7.45 -3.68
C CYS A 27 0.68 -8.18 -3.23
N ILE A 28 1.55 -7.48 -2.51
CA ILE A 28 2.76 -8.05 -1.90
C ILE A 28 2.80 -7.90 -0.37
N ASP A 29 1.80 -7.23 0.20
CA ASP A 29 1.65 -6.96 1.62
C ASP A 29 0.51 -7.81 2.19
N TYR A 30 0.80 -8.61 3.23
CA TYR A 30 -0.14 -9.60 3.76
C TYR A 30 -0.19 -9.59 5.29
N ILE A 31 -1.40 -9.73 5.84
CA ILE A 31 -1.62 -10.02 7.26
C ILE A 31 -2.04 -11.49 7.39
N TRP A 32 -1.17 -12.32 7.94
CA TRP A 32 -1.46 -13.74 8.21
C TRP A 32 -1.94 -13.92 9.65
N VAL A 33 -3.05 -14.64 9.84
CA VAL A 33 -3.61 -14.97 11.17
C VAL A 33 -3.56 -16.48 11.42
N SER A 34 -3.58 -16.88 12.69
CA SER A 34 -3.60 -18.30 13.08
C SER A 34 -4.31 -18.53 14.41
N GLY A 35 -4.69 -19.78 14.69
CA GLY A 35 -5.27 -20.18 15.97
C GLY A 35 -6.67 -19.63 16.19
N GLN A 36 -6.90 -19.04 17.37
CA GLN A 36 -8.19 -18.51 17.80
C GLN A 36 -8.45 -17.08 17.33
N VAL A 37 -7.68 -16.55 16.37
CA VAL A 37 -7.88 -15.20 15.86
C VAL A 37 -8.74 -15.25 14.59
N ARG A 38 -9.88 -14.56 14.57
CA ARG A 38 -10.72 -14.40 13.39
C ARG A 38 -10.55 -12.99 12.80
N VAL A 39 -10.55 -12.91 11.47
CA VAL A 39 -10.64 -11.62 10.75
C VAL A 39 -12.10 -11.19 10.72
N VAL A 40 -12.40 -10.04 11.30
CA VAL A 40 -13.73 -9.41 11.30
C VAL A 40 -13.93 -8.62 10.00
N GLU A 41 -12.93 -7.81 9.65
CA GLU A 41 -12.90 -7.03 8.41
C GLU A 41 -11.44 -6.83 7.98
N SER A 42 -11.20 -6.55 6.71
CA SER A 42 -9.87 -6.19 6.21
C SER A 42 -9.97 -5.36 4.95
N GLY A 43 -8.90 -4.62 4.65
CA GLY A 43 -8.83 -3.79 3.46
C GLY A 43 -7.49 -3.12 3.26
N VAL A 44 -7.48 -2.16 2.33
CA VAL A 44 -6.34 -1.29 2.03
C VAL A 44 -6.57 0.06 2.72
N CYS A 45 -5.51 0.66 3.26
CA CYS A 45 -5.52 1.99 3.89
C CYS A 45 -4.33 2.83 3.41
N PHE A 46 -4.36 4.14 3.71
CA PHE A 46 -3.32 5.09 3.29
C PHE A 46 -3.04 5.08 1.78
N ALA A 47 -4.09 4.84 0.99
CA ALA A 47 -4.01 4.53 -0.42
C ALA A 47 -4.35 5.72 -1.32
N GLU A 48 -4.28 6.92 -0.76
CA GLU A 48 -4.59 8.18 -1.44
C GLU A 48 -3.39 9.14 -1.25
N PRO A 49 -3.04 9.92 -2.29
CA PRO A 49 -2.04 10.98 -2.17
C PRO A 49 -2.58 12.17 -1.37
N ASP A 50 -1.71 13.13 -1.11
CA ASP A 50 -2.11 14.44 -0.61
C ASP A 50 -3.17 15.09 -1.54
N PRO A 51 -4.26 15.69 -1.00
CA PRO A 51 -5.31 16.29 -1.82
C PRO A 51 -4.86 17.49 -2.67
N GLY A 52 -3.79 18.18 -2.27
CA GLY A 52 -3.20 19.30 -2.98
C GLY A 52 -2.00 18.92 -3.85
N ASP A 53 -1.41 17.75 -3.63
CA ASP A 53 -0.26 17.24 -4.38
C ASP A 53 -0.39 15.74 -4.68
N ALA A 54 -0.82 15.41 -5.90
CA ALA A 54 -1.01 14.03 -6.35
C ALA A 54 0.29 13.20 -6.45
N THR A 55 1.47 13.84 -6.29
CA THR A 55 2.78 13.17 -6.28
C THR A 55 3.26 12.83 -4.87
N LEU A 56 2.66 13.45 -3.84
CA LEU A 56 3.01 13.23 -2.44
C LEU A 56 2.14 12.11 -1.86
N TRP A 57 2.75 10.96 -1.60
CA TRP A 57 2.09 9.80 -1.02
C TRP A 57 2.54 9.57 0.43
N PRO A 58 1.70 8.97 1.29
CA PRO A 58 2.11 8.61 2.65
C PRO A 58 3.30 7.62 2.69
N SER A 59 3.43 6.77 1.66
CA SER A 59 4.50 5.77 1.46
C SER A 59 4.50 5.31 0.00
N ASP A 60 5.57 4.64 -0.44
CA ASP A 60 5.65 3.83 -1.67
C ASP A 60 4.71 2.62 -1.69
N HIS A 61 4.20 2.19 -0.53
CA HIS A 61 3.21 1.13 -0.39
C HIS A 61 1.89 1.69 0.13
N ALA A 62 0.79 1.11 -0.35
CA ALA A 62 -0.49 1.24 0.36
C ALA A 62 -0.47 0.32 1.59
N GLY A 63 -1.01 0.78 2.70
CA GLY A 63 -1.15 -0.04 3.90
C GLY A 63 -2.22 -1.12 3.71
N VAL A 64 -2.07 -2.23 4.43
CA VAL A 64 -3.14 -3.23 4.62
C VAL A 64 -3.56 -3.22 6.08
N TRP A 65 -4.86 -3.35 6.33
CA TRP A 65 -5.42 -3.40 7.68
C TRP A 65 -6.36 -4.59 7.84
N ALA A 66 -6.51 -5.06 9.07
CA ALA A 66 -7.48 -6.09 9.43
C ALA A 66 -7.98 -5.82 10.86
N ASP A 67 -9.30 -5.81 11.04
CA ASP A 67 -9.94 -5.89 12.35
C ASP A 67 -9.97 -7.34 12.79
N LEU A 68 -9.51 -7.61 14.00
CA LEU A 68 -9.33 -8.95 14.53
C LEU A 68 -10.15 -9.15 15.82
N ASP A 69 -10.61 -10.37 16.02
CA ASP A 69 -11.30 -10.78 17.24
C ASP A 69 -10.82 -12.17 17.67
N PHE A 70 -11.00 -12.49 18.95
CA PHE A 70 -10.76 -13.83 19.46
C PHE A 70 -12.03 -14.68 19.28
N ALA A 71 -11.87 -15.89 18.73
CA ALA A 71 -12.92 -16.87 18.49
C ALA A 71 -13.27 -17.67 19.75
#